data_AF-V5GME7-F1
#
_entry.id   AF-V5GME7-F1
#
_cell.length_a   1.000
_cell.length_b   1.000
_cell.length_c   1.000
_cell.angle_alpha   90.00
_cell.angle_beta   90.00
_cell.angle_gamma   90.00
#
_symmetry.space_group_name_H-M   'P 1'
#
loop_
_entity.id
_entity.type
_entity.pdbx_description
1 polymer ?
#
loop_
_entity_poly.entity_id
_entity_poly.type
_entity_poly.pdbx_seq_one_letter_code
_entity_poly.pdbx_strand_id
1 'polypeptide(L)'
;DDKQKVFKIPRNQKIMRIQNFDDILLPTHNLPVSKTCNYSSVVGITSFGSEYHPVGGVNCPKRITCRGTDGEIRSQLLKGHDDLRQDAVMQQVFTIMNNLLATNKQTRNLLIRTYKIVPLSMRSGILQWVDNSMLIG
;
A
#
# COMPACT_ATOMS: atom_id res chain seq x y z
N ASP A 1 -13.43 23.38 -6.14
CA ASP A 1 -14.20 22.20 -5.69
C ASP A 1 -14.19 21.09 -6.72
N ASP A 2 -13.05 20.41 -6.83
CA ASP A 2 -12.85 19.35 -7.81
C ASP A 2 -13.35 18.03 -7.22
N LYS A 3 -14.63 17.71 -7.41
CA LYS A 3 -15.22 16.43 -7.01
C LYS A 3 -14.51 15.32 -7.80
N GLN A 4 -13.49 14.69 -7.21
CA GLN A 4 -12.85 13.49 -7.74
C GLN A 4 -13.94 12.48 -8.11
N LYS A 5 -14.14 12.25 -9.41
CA LYS A 5 -15.16 11.32 -9.92
C LYS A 5 -14.87 9.93 -9.37
N VAL A 6 -15.77 9.41 -8.54
CA VAL A 6 -15.70 8.05 -8.02
C VAL A 6 -16.35 7.10 -9.03
N PHE A 7 -15.70 5.98 -9.32
CA PHE A 7 -16.18 4.99 -10.26
C PHE A 7 -16.47 3.67 -9.54
N LYS A 8 -17.61 3.06 -9.86
CA LYS A 8 -17.97 1.73 -9.33
C LYS A 8 -17.23 0.65 -10.09
N ILE A 9 -16.62 -0.29 -9.37
CA ILE A 9 -16.03 -1.49 -9.92
C ILE A 9 -17.18 -2.44 -10.31
N PRO A 10 -17.26 -2.87 -11.58
CA PRO A 10 -18.28 -3.81 -12.00
C PRO A 10 -18.19 -5.14 -11.22
N ARG A 11 -19.33 -5.70 -10.80
CA ARG A 11 -19.39 -6.92 -9.98
C ARG A 11 -18.81 -8.17 -10.66
N ASN A 12 -18.69 -8.16 -11.99
CA ASN A 12 -18.09 -9.25 -12.76
C ASN A 12 -16.55 -9.27 -12.71
N GLN A 13 -15.91 -8.24 -12.12
CA GLN A 13 -14.46 -8.18 -12.01
C GLN A 13 -13.95 -9.16 -10.95
N LYS A 14 -12.80 -9.80 -11.23
CA LYS A 14 -12.19 -10.81 -10.33
C LYS A 14 -11.89 -10.25 -8.93
N ILE A 15 -11.54 -8.97 -8.82
CA ILE A 15 -11.25 -8.31 -7.55
C ILE A 15 -12.45 -8.33 -6.58
N MET A 16 -13.68 -8.30 -7.12
CA MET A 16 -14.90 -8.35 -6.31
C MET A 16 -15.20 -9.74 -5.74
N ARG A 17 -14.52 -10.77 -6.26
CA ARG A 17 -14.63 -12.16 -5.78
C ARG A 17 -13.64 -12.48 -4.67
N ILE A 18 -12.68 -11.60 -4.40
CA ILE A 18 -11.70 -11.79 -3.32
C ILE A 18 -12.38 -11.47 -2.00
N GLN A 19 -12.71 -12.52 -1.24
CA GLN A 19 -13.40 -12.44 0.04
C GLN A 19 -12.80 -13.48 1.01
N ASN A 20 -12.53 -13.07 2.25
CA ASN A 20 -12.03 -13.93 3.34
C ASN A 20 -10.70 -14.64 3.04
N PHE A 21 -9.73 -13.89 2.54
CA PHE A 21 -8.37 -14.35 2.28
C PHE A 21 -7.53 -14.14 3.55
N ASP A 22 -7.83 -14.91 4.59
CA ASP A 22 -7.25 -14.73 5.93
C ASP A 22 -5.80 -15.22 6.00
N ASP A 23 -5.47 -16.24 5.22
CA ASP A 23 -4.11 -16.82 5.13
C ASP A 23 -3.18 -16.05 4.17
N ILE A 24 -3.69 -15.04 3.46
CA ILE A 24 -2.88 -14.26 2.50
C ILE A 24 -2.59 -12.89 3.07
N LEU A 25 -1.32 -12.62 3.35
CA LEU A 25 -0.86 -11.32 3.82
C LEU A 25 -1.36 -10.18 2.92
N LEU A 26 -1.96 -9.16 3.55
CA LEU A 26 -2.32 -7.91 2.90
C LEU A 26 -1.04 -7.22 2.38
N PRO A 27 -0.86 -7.03 1.05
CA PRO A 27 0.42 -6.64 0.47
C PRO A 27 1.03 -5.34 1.00
N THR A 28 0.18 -4.37 1.35
CA THR A 28 0.60 -3.07 1.89
C THR A 28 0.74 -3.06 3.41
N HIS A 29 0.56 -4.19 4.10
CA HIS A 29 0.73 -4.30 5.54
C HIS A 29 2.19 -4.68 5.88
N ASN A 30 2.69 -4.12 6.98
CA ASN A 30 4.03 -4.42 7.46
C ASN A 30 4.01 -5.74 8.24
N LEU A 31 4.66 -6.78 7.70
CA LEU A 31 4.89 -8.02 8.44
C LEU A 31 6.29 -8.00 9.07
N PRO A 32 6.43 -7.79 10.39
CA PRO A 32 7.71 -7.94 11.07
C PRO A 32 8.14 -9.42 11.07
N VAL A 33 9.44 -9.65 10.97
CA VAL A 33 10.00 -11.01 11.03
C VAL A 33 9.94 -11.51 12.47
N SER A 34 9.19 -12.59 12.70
CA SER A 34 9.09 -13.22 14.01
C SER A 34 10.19 -14.27 14.22
N LYS A 35 10.94 -14.17 15.32
CA LYS A 35 11.97 -15.16 15.69
C LYS A 35 11.39 -16.54 16.02
N THR A 36 10.11 -16.61 16.40
CA THR A 36 9.41 -17.85 16.74
C THR A 36 8.82 -18.56 15.52
N CYS A 37 8.96 -17.97 14.32
CA CYS A 37 8.34 -18.43 13.07
C CYS A 37 6.80 -18.55 13.13
N ASN A 38 6.16 -17.99 14.16
CA ASN A 38 4.71 -18.00 14.27
C ASN A 38 4.11 -16.79 13.52
N TYR A 39 3.31 -17.08 12.50
CA TYR A 39 2.59 -16.10 11.67
C TYR A 39 1.06 -16.33 11.73
N SER A 40 0.54 -16.92 12.80
CA SER A 40 -0.89 -17.21 12.96
C SER A 40 -1.79 -15.95 13.04
N SER A 41 -1.21 -14.77 13.25
CA SER A 41 -1.91 -13.50 13.38
C SER A 41 -1.60 -12.51 12.26
N VAL A 42 -1.29 -13.00 11.05
CA VAL A 42 -1.09 -12.11 9.90
C VAL A 42 -2.38 -11.40 9.52
N VAL A 43 -2.26 -10.14 9.12
CA VAL A 43 -3.40 -9.38 8.62
C VAL A 43 -3.64 -9.80 7.17
N GLY A 44 -4.76 -10.48 6.95
CA GLY A 44 -5.20 -10.95 5.65
C GLY A 44 -6.07 -9.94 4.91
N ILE A 45 -6.69 -10.37 3.80
CA ILE A 45 -7.62 -9.55 3.01
C ILE A 45 -9.05 -10.04 3.25
N THR A 46 -9.89 -9.24 3.90
CA THR A 46 -11.31 -9.54 4.06
C THR A 46 -12.07 -9.25 2.76
N SER A 47 -11.90 -8.07 2.18
CA SER A 47 -12.60 -7.66 0.96
C SER A 47 -12.03 -6.38 0.35
N PHE A 48 -12.18 -6.19 -0.96
CA PHE A 48 -11.95 -4.90 -1.61
C PHE A 48 -13.22 -4.05 -1.68
N GLY A 49 -13.05 -2.72 -1.67
CA GLY A 49 -14.14 -1.78 -1.87
C GLY A 49 -14.73 -1.88 -3.28
N SER A 50 -16.03 -1.60 -3.42
CA SER A 50 -16.74 -1.63 -4.71
C SER A 50 -16.49 -0.41 -5.60
N GLU A 51 -15.58 0.48 -5.20
CA GLU A 51 -15.35 1.78 -5.82
C GLU A 51 -13.85 2.05 -5.94
N TYR A 52 -13.46 2.75 -7.00
CA TYR A 52 -12.11 3.26 -7.18
C TYR A 52 -12.13 4.74 -7.55
N HIS A 53 -11.04 5.43 -7.20
CA HIS A 53 -10.86 6.85 -7.46
C HIS A 53 -9.66 7.03 -8.40
N PRO A 54 -9.83 7.65 -9.57
CA PRO A 54 -8.70 8.04 -10.39
C PRO A 54 -7.99 9.22 -9.71
N VAL A 55 -6.66 9.14 -9.61
CA VAL A 55 -5.85 10.18 -8.96
C VAL A 55 -5.29 11.19 -9.98
N GLY A 56 -5.50 10.96 -11.28
CA GLY A 56 -4.96 11.79 -12.36
C GLY A 56 -3.48 11.48 -12.64
N GLY A 57 -2.95 12.07 -13.71
CA GLY A 57 -1.58 11.86 -14.18
C GLY A 57 -1.46 10.93 -15.40
N VAL A 58 -0.24 10.89 -15.97
CA VAL A 58 0.07 10.26 -17.28
C VAL A 58 -0.38 8.80 -17.37
N ASN A 59 -0.26 8.05 -16.27
CA ASN A 59 -0.53 6.60 -16.23
C ASN A 59 -1.89 6.25 -15.62
N CYS A 60 -2.78 7.23 -15.40
CA CYS A 60 -4.13 7.04 -14.83
C CYS A 60 -4.18 6.05 -13.63
N PRO A 61 -3.40 6.31 -12.57
CA PRO A 61 -3.37 5.46 -11.39
C PRO A 61 -4.74 5.43 -10.70
N LYS A 62 -5.07 4.27 -10.12
CA LYS A 62 -6.37 4.00 -9.50
C LYS A 62 -6.21 3.76 -8.01
N ARG A 63 -6.84 4.60 -7.19
CA ARG A 63 -6.92 4.40 -5.74
C ARG A 63 -8.11 3.49 -5.41
N ILE A 64 -7.83 2.38 -4.74
CA ILE A 64 -8.81 1.40 -4.24
C ILE A 64 -8.72 1.29 -2.73
N THR A 65 -9.76 0.77 -2.09
CA THR A 65 -9.75 0.47 -0.66
C THR A 65 -9.73 -1.03 -0.43
N CYS A 66 -8.97 -1.46 0.56
CA CYS A 66 -8.86 -2.86 0.98
C CYS A 66 -9.16 -2.94 2.49
N ARG A 67 -10.08 -3.84 2.88
CA ARG A 67 -10.37 -4.14 4.28
C ARG A 67 -9.53 -5.34 4.71
N GLY A 68 -8.72 -5.15 5.76
CA GLY A 68 -7.96 -6.23 6.38
C GLY A 68 -8.79 -7.03 7.37
N THR A 69 -8.28 -8.22 7.73
CA THR A 69 -8.88 -9.07 8.78
C THR A 69 -8.85 -8.45 10.16
N ASP A 70 -8.03 -7.41 10.35
CA ASP A 70 -8.01 -6.55 11.55
C ASP A 70 -9.16 -5.54 11.60
N GLY A 71 -10.01 -5.50 10.57
CA GLY A 71 -11.14 -4.56 10.46
C GLY A 71 -10.75 -3.18 9.94
N GLU A 72 -9.45 -2.90 9.75
CA GLU A 72 -9.00 -1.62 9.24
C GLU A 72 -9.15 -1.53 7.73
N ILE A 73 -9.60 -0.36 7.25
CA ILE A 73 -9.69 -0.05 5.83
C ILE A 73 -8.45 0.75 5.42
N ARG A 74 -7.72 0.23 4.44
CA ARG A 74 -6.49 0.82 3.93
C ARG A 74 -6.65 1.21 2.47
N SER A 75 -6.26 2.43 2.15
CA SER A 75 -6.21 2.92 0.78
C SER A 75 -4.94 2.40 0.08
N GLN A 76 -5.08 1.96 -1.16
CA GLN A 76 -3.99 1.47 -2.00
C GLN A 76 -4.04 2.15 -3.36
N LEU A 77 -2.87 2.43 -3.94
CA LEU A 77 -2.73 3.00 -5.27
C LEU A 77 -2.23 1.92 -6.23
N LEU A 78 -3.04 1.60 -7.24
CA LEU A 78 -2.65 0.75 -8.33
C LEU A 78 -2.03 1.60 -9.44
N LYS A 79 -0.74 1.36 -9.72
CA LYS A 79 -0.02 1.98 -10.84
C LYS A 79 0.22 0.92 -11.91
N GLY A 80 -0.15 1.24 -13.14
CA GLY A 80 0.13 0.43 -14.32
C GLY A 80 1.02 1.20 -15.28
N HIS A 81 1.67 0.47 -16.19
CA HIS A 81 2.59 1.00 -17.20
C HIS A 81 3.79 1.73 -16.61
N ASP A 82 4.21 1.35 -15.39
CA ASP A 82 5.32 1.98 -14.69
C ASP A 82 6.15 0.91 -13.95
N ASP A 83 7.46 1.12 -13.89
CA ASP A 83 8.39 0.20 -13.24
C ASP A 83 8.69 0.67 -11.81
N LEU A 84 7.94 0.13 -10.86
CA LEU A 84 8.04 0.47 -9.45
C LEU A 84 9.19 -0.23 -8.70
N ARG A 85 10.03 -1.01 -9.38
CA ARG A 85 11.10 -1.77 -8.71
C ARG A 85 12.15 -0.85 -8.10
N GLN A 86 12.53 0.20 -8.83
CA GLN A 86 13.49 1.18 -8.33
C GLN A 86 12.92 1.93 -7.12
N ASP A 87 11.66 2.35 -7.18
CA ASP A 87 10.98 2.98 -6.05
C ASP A 87 10.91 2.06 -4.83
N ALA A 88 10.60 0.78 -5.03
CA ALA A 88 10.53 -0.21 -3.96
C ALA A 88 11.90 -0.40 -3.27
N VAL A 89 12.98 -0.44 -4.05
CA VAL A 89 14.36 -0.52 -3.51
C VAL A 89 14.68 0.75 -2.70
N MET A 90 14.35 1.93 -3.21
CA MET A 90 14.58 3.19 -2.49
C MET A 90 13.80 3.27 -1.16
N GLN A 91 12.56 2.75 -1.11
CA GLN A 91 11.81 2.66 0.16
C GLN A 91 12.48 1.74 1.19
N GLN A 92 13.15 0.67 0.76
CA GLN A 92 13.93 -0.18 1.66
C GLN A 92 15.15 0.58 2.20
N VAL A 93 15.84 1.35 1.36
CA VAL A 93 16.97 2.19 1.79
C VAL A 93 16.54 3.19 2.86
N PHE A 94 15.40 3.87 2.68
CA PHE A 94 14.86 4.78 3.71
C PHE A 94 14.52 4.07 5.02
N THR A 95 14.05 2.83 4.94
CA THR A 95 13.81 2.02 6.15
C THR A 95 15.11 1.74 6.90
N ILE A 96 16.20 1.42 6.19
CA ILE A 96 17.53 1.22 6.78
C ILE A 96 18.05 2.54 7.39
N MET A 97 17.89 3.66 6.69
CA MET A 97 18.28 4.98 7.20
C MET A 97 17.55 5.32 8.50
N ASN A 98 16.25 5.04 8.60
CA ASN A 98 15.50 5.23 9.84
C ASN A 98 16.07 4.42 11.00
N ASN A 99 16.49 3.18 10.77
CA ASN A 99 17.13 2.35 11.79
C ASN A 99 18.47 2.96 12.26
N LEU A 100 19.26 3.51 11.33
CA LEU A 100 20.52 4.19 11.65
C LEU A 100 20.28 5.48 12.44
N LEU A 101 19.31 6.31 12.03
CA LEU A 101 18.94 7.55 12.72
C LEU A 101 18.45 7.28 14.14
N ALA A 102 17.69 6.20 14.35
CA ALA A 102 17.21 5.78 15.66
C ALA A 102 18.34 5.36 16.62
N THR A 103 19.49 4.94 16.10
CA THR A 103 20.63 4.48 16.90
C THR A 103 21.38 5.65 17.57
N ASN A 104 21.39 6.83 16.95
CA ASN A 104 22.08 8.00 17.49
C ASN A 104 21.14 8.88 18.32
N LYS A 105 21.53 9.17 19.57
CA LYS A 105 20.74 9.96 20.53
C LYS A 105 20.36 11.36 20.02
N GLN A 106 21.18 11.98 19.17
CA GLN A 106 20.90 13.32 18.61
C GLN A 106 19.87 13.28 17.48
N THR A 107 19.83 12.19 16.71
CA THR A 107 18.98 12.04 15.52
C THR A 107 17.79 11.11 15.73
N ARG A 108 17.62 10.54 16.93
CA ARG A 108 16.55 9.57 17.25
C ARG A 108 15.13 10.08 17.04
N ASN A 109 14.94 11.40 16.99
CA ASN A 109 13.63 12.02 16.76
C ASN A 109 13.38 12.33 15.27
N LEU A 110 14.36 12.08 14.40
CA LEU A 110 14.23 12.23 12.95
C LEU A 110 13.74 10.92 12.35
N LEU A 111 12.67 10.99 11.56
CA LEU A 111 12.08 9.85 10.88
C LEU A 111 11.68 10.26 9.47
N ILE A 112 12.17 9.51 8.48
CA ILE A 112 11.70 9.58 7.10
C ILE A 112 10.42 8.75 7.01
N ARG A 113 9.30 9.36 6.63
CA ARG A 113 8.04 8.64 6.44
C ARG A 113 8.16 7.72 5.22
N THR A 114 8.14 6.41 5.45
CA THR A 114 8.15 5.39 4.40
C THR A 114 6.74 4.91 4.09
N TYR A 115 6.56 4.35 2.90
CA TYR A 115 5.32 3.69 2.47
C TYR A 115 5.65 2.39 1.75
N LYS A 116 4.72 1.44 1.75
CA LYS A 116 4.95 0.15 1.11
C LYS A 116 4.65 0.17 -0.38
N ILE A 117 5.57 -0.43 -1.15
CA ILE A 117 5.45 -0.64 -2.58
C ILE A 117 5.63 -2.13 -2.84
N VAL A 118 4.68 -2.73 -3.54
CA VAL A 118 4.70 -4.13 -3.94
C VAL A 118 4.64 -4.17 -5.47
N PRO A 119 5.79 -4.40 -6.15
CA PRO A 119 5.79 -4.61 -7.59
C PRO A 119 5.10 -5.96 -7.87
N LEU A 120 4.07 -5.94 -8.72
CA LEU A 120 3.33 -7.14 -9.13
C LEU A 120 3.83 -7.69 -10.47
N SER A 121 4.35 -6.81 -11.34
CA SER A 121 4.97 -7.17 -12.61
C SER A 121 6.01 -6.10 -13.01
N MET A 122 6.68 -6.30 -14.15
CA MET A 122 7.64 -5.34 -14.72
C MET A 122 7.03 -3.97 -15.05
N ARG A 123 5.69 -3.88 -15.16
CA ARG A 123 4.97 -2.67 -15.55
C ARG A 123 3.77 -2.38 -14.65
N SER A 124 3.67 -3.03 -13.48
CA SER A 124 2.55 -2.80 -12.58
C SER A 124 2.91 -3.07 -11.15
N GLY A 125 2.33 -2.32 -10.23
CA GLY A 125 2.37 -2.65 -8.82
C GLY A 125 1.39 -1.84 -8.00
N ILE A 126 1.40 -2.14 -6.71
CA ILE A 126 0.53 -1.54 -5.72
C ILE A 126 1.39 -0.76 -4.73
N LEU A 127 0.94 0.43 -4.37
CA LEU A 127 1.55 1.25 -3.36
C LEU A 127 0.54 1.50 -2.24
N GLN A 128 1.04 1.67 -1.02
CA GLN A 128 0.26 2.17 0.09
C GLN A 128 -0.09 3.64 -0.18
N TRP A 129 -1.37 3.97 -0.10
CA TRP A 129 -1.80 5.36 -0.15
C TRP A 129 -1.69 5.97 1.25
N VAL A 130 -1.10 7.16 1.34
CA VAL A 130 -1.01 7.90 2.59
C VAL A 130 -2.17 8.88 2.65
N ASP A 131 -3.15 8.56 3.50
CA ASP A 131 -4.29 9.45 3.73
C ASP A 131 -3.83 10.80 4.30
N ASN A 132 -4.56 11.87 3.97
CA ASN A 132 -4.26 13.26 4.36
C ASN A 132 -2.92 13.81 3.84
N SER A 133 -2.44 13.30 2.70
CA SER A 133 -1.35 13.93 1.96
C SER A 133 -1.90 14.87 0.89
N MET A 134 -1.29 16.05 0.76
CA MET A 134 -1.54 17.01 -0.32
C MET A 134 -0.22 17.22 -1.06
N LEU A 135 -0.28 17.18 -2.39
CA LEU A 135 0.87 17.51 -3.23
C LEU A 135 1.16 19.00 -3.09
N ILE A 136 2.42 19.37 -2.85
CA ILE A 136 2.88 20.75 -2.92
C ILE A 136 3.16 21.03 -4.40
N GLY A 137 2.19 21.59 -5.10
CA GLY A 137 2.24 21.90 -6.53
C GLY A 137 1.30 23.03 -6.88
#